data_AF-A0A410PSI3-F1
#
_entry.id   AF-A0A410PSI3-F1
#
_cell.length_a   1.000
_cell.length_b   1.000
_cell.length_c   1.000
_cell.angle_alpha   90.00
_cell.angle_beta   90.00
_cell.angle_gamma   90.00
#
_symmetry.space_group_name_H-M   'P 1'
#
loop_
_entity.id
_entity.type
_entity.pdbx_description
1 polymer ?
#
loop_
_entity_poly.entity_id
_entity_poly.type
_entity_poly.pdbx_seq_one_letter_code
_entity_poly.pdbx_strand_id
1 'polypeptide(L)'
;MNISLNEILKNNIFNSAVVLAGQNGIGREVKRILVFDYPCNNEILNRKTLASGDLFITCLEQFREDRDGIYDYINALIATKSSGC
;
A
#
# COMPACT_ATOMS: atom_id res chain seq x y z
N MET A 1 10.89 -4.51 17.35
CA MET A 1 9.46 -4.25 17.65
C MET A 1 8.75 -4.39 16.32
N ASN A 2 7.98 -5.46 16.14
CA ASN A 2 7.33 -5.75 14.86
C ASN A 2 5.92 -5.15 14.90
N ILE A 3 5.69 -4.12 14.08
CA ILE A 3 4.38 -3.51 13.92
C ILE A 3 3.72 -4.20 12.72
N SER A 4 2.51 -4.72 12.89
CA SER A 4 1.72 -5.28 11.78
C SER A 4 0.75 -4.25 11.23
N LEU A 5 0.22 -4.45 10.03
CA LEU A 5 -0.83 -3.60 9.49
C LEU A 5 -2.05 -3.58 10.43
N ASN A 6 -2.39 -4.73 11.04
CA ASN A 6 -3.46 -4.82 12.03
C ASN A 6 -3.24 -3.91 13.25
N GLU A 7 -1.99 -3.77 13.73
CA GLU A 7 -1.68 -2.83 14.82
C GLU A 7 -1.76 -1.37 14.35
N ILE A 8 -1.35 -1.07 13.11
CA ILE A 8 -1.45 0.27 12.53
C ILE A 8 -2.91 0.70 12.41
N LEU A 9 -3.79 -0.19 11.92
CA LEU A 9 -5.22 0.08 11.73
C LEU A 9 -5.98 0.32 13.04
N LYS A 10 -5.41 -0.04 14.20
CA LYS A 10 -5.99 0.31 15.53
C LYS A 10 -5.80 1.78 15.90
N ASN A 11 -4.94 2.51 15.21
CA ASN A 11 -4.76 3.94 15.45
C ASN A 11 -6.04 4.70 15.04
N ASN A 12 -6.44 5.69 15.84
CA ASN A 12 -7.65 6.50 15.59
C ASN A 12 -7.66 7.17 14.21
N ILE A 13 -6.50 7.45 13.59
CA ILE A 13 -6.45 8.02 12.24
C ILE A 13 -7.02 7.08 11.17
N PHE A 14 -7.10 5.77 11.44
CA PHE A 14 -7.63 4.74 10.56
C PHE A 14 -8.96 4.17 11.06
N ASN A 15 -9.67 4.84 11.99
CA ASN A 15 -10.89 4.31 12.59
C ASN A 15 -12.03 4.02 11.57
N SER A 16 -12.01 4.71 10.43
CA SER A 16 -12.95 4.54 9.33
C SER A 16 -12.37 3.75 8.16
N ALA A 17 -11.14 3.24 8.28
CA ALA A 17 -10.50 2.46 7.24
C ALA A 17 -11.19 1.09 7.11
N VAL A 18 -11.37 0.65 5.88
CA VAL A 18 -11.94 -0.66 5.56
C VAL A 18 -10.93 -1.45 4.75
N VAL A 19 -10.68 -2.69 5.17
CA VAL A 19 -9.84 -3.63 4.40
C VAL A 19 -10.66 -4.14 3.23
N LEU A 20 -10.37 -3.64 2.03
CA LEU A 20 -11.06 -4.05 0.80
C LEU A 20 -10.64 -5.45 0.34
N ALA A 21 -9.38 -5.82 0.56
CA ALA A 21 -8.82 -7.11 0.19
C ALA A 21 -7.60 -7.46 1.06
N GLY A 22 -7.19 -8.74 1.06
CA GLY A 22 -5.95 -9.15 1.72
C GLY A 22 -6.07 -9.35 3.23
N GLN A 23 -7.27 -9.63 3.76
CA GLN A 23 -7.53 -9.87 5.19
C GLN A 23 -6.54 -10.88 5.81
N ASN A 24 -6.19 -11.94 5.09
CA ASN A 24 -5.23 -12.96 5.56
C ASN A 24 -3.78 -12.45 5.66
N GLY A 25 -3.49 -11.27 5.12
CA GLY A 25 -2.17 -10.66 5.10
C GLY A 25 -1.94 -9.56 6.14
N ILE A 26 -2.98 -9.08 6.85
CA ILE A 26 -2.89 -7.91 7.73
C ILE A 26 -2.00 -8.12 8.97
N GLY A 27 -1.78 -9.38 9.36
CA GLY A 27 -0.89 -9.75 10.46
C GLY A 27 0.59 -9.73 10.08
N ARG A 28 0.94 -9.50 8.81
CA ARG A 28 2.34 -9.42 8.37
C ARG A 28 3.00 -8.16 8.94
N GLU A 29 4.30 -8.29 9.20
CA GLU A 29 5.13 -7.19 9.66
C GLU A 29 5.25 -6.11 8.57
N VAL A 30 5.00 -4.87 8.99
CA VAL A 30 5.31 -3.67 8.21
C VAL A 30 6.70 -3.19 8.61
N LYS A 31 7.62 -3.20 7.64
CA LYS A 31 9.03 -2.82 7.82
C LYS A 31 9.28 -1.34 7.57
N ARG A 32 8.48 -0.73 6.69
CA ARG A 32 8.62 0.66 6.28
C ARG A 32 7.29 1.18 5.77
N ILE A 33 6.99 2.44 6.05
CA ILE A 33 5.82 3.16 5.52
C ILE A 33 6.32 4.15 4.48
N LEU A 34 5.68 4.15 3.32
CA LEU A 34 5.93 5.10 2.25
C LEU A 34 4.65 5.89 1.96
N VAL A 35 4.74 7.21 1.97
CA VAL A 35 3.60 8.12 1.71
C VAL A 35 3.93 8.93 0.47
N PHE A 36 3.03 8.92 -0.50
CA PHE A 36 3.19 9.65 -1.77
C PHE A 36 2.00 10.57 -2.01
N ASP A 37 2.29 11.84 -2.25
CA ASP A 37 1.33 12.90 -2.55
C ASP A 37 1.20 13.22 -4.05
N TYR A 38 1.95 12.51 -4.90
CA TYR A 38 1.92 12.63 -6.36
C TYR A 38 1.55 11.29 -7.03
N PRO A 39 1.10 11.31 -8.30
CA PRO A 39 0.69 10.10 -9.00
C PRO A 39 1.79 9.05 -9.06
N CYS A 40 1.43 7.82 -8.71
CA CYS A 40 2.22 6.62 -8.85
C CYS A 40 2.54 6.46 -10.33
N ASN A 41 3.82 6.49 -10.64
CA ASN A 41 4.30 6.36 -12.01
C ASN A 41 5.14 5.09 -12.12
N ASN A 42 5.45 4.74 -13.37
CA ASN A 42 6.30 3.60 -13.68
C ASN A 42 7.68 3.65 -13.00
N GLU A 43 8.18 4.84 -12.63
CA GLU A 43 9.44 4.91 -11.89
C GLU A 43 9.28 4.41 -10.45
N ILE A 44 8.19 4.74 -9.76
CA ILE A 44 7.96 4.27 -8.39
C ILE A 44 7.72 2.76 -8.38
N LEU A 45 6.93 2.27 -9.33
CA LEU A 45 6.55 0.86 -9.44
C LEU A 45 7.71 -0.03 -9.93
N ASN A 46 8.55 0.46 -10.87
CA ASN A 46 9.62 -0.33 -11.48
C ASN A 46 11.01 -0.12 -10.87
N ARG A 47 11.27 1.03 -10.23
CA ARG A 47 12.46 1.12 -9.39
C ARG A 47 12.21 0.19 -8.19
N LYS A 48 13.27 -0.41 -7.64
CA LYS A 48 13.25 -1.19 -6.39
C LYS A 48 12.85 -0.35 -5.15
N THR A 49 12.05 0.70 -5.35
CA THR A 49 11.46 1.57 -4.34
C THR A 49 10.59 0.74 -3.41
N LEU A 50 9.76 -0.14 -3.98
CA LEU A 50 8.97 -1.10 -3.22
C LEU A 50 9.83 -2.30 -2.81
N ALA A 51 9.79 -2.60 -1.53
CA ALA A 51 10.46 -3.73 -0.90
C ALA A 51 9.48 -4.53 -0.04
N SER A 52 9.83 -5.79 0.20
CA SER A 52 8.98 -6.67 0.99
C SER A 52 8.75 -6.20 2.41
N GLY A 53 7.47 -6.08 2.76
CA GLY A 53 7.01 -5.54 4.04
C GLY A 53 6.75 -4.03 4.02
N ASP A 54 6.79 -3.36 2.86
CA ASP A 54 6.37 -1.96 2.79
C ASP A 54 4.84 -1.82 2.98
N LEU A 55 4.44 -0.73 3.63
CA LEU A 55 3.07 -0.19 3.59
C LEU A 55 3.08 1.08 2.75
N PHE A 56 2.32 1.06 1.66
CA PHE A 56 2.21 2.17 0.73
C PHE A 56 0.90 2.93 0.98
N ILE A 57 0.99 4.24 1.22
CA ILE A 57 -0.18 5.11 1.46
C ILE A 57 -0.26 6.12 0.33
N THR A 58 -1.36 6.11 -0.42
CA THR A 58 -1.55 7.00 -1.57
C THR A 58 -3.04 7.22 -1.87
N CYS A 59 -3.38 8.33 -2.53
CA CYS A 59 -4.78 8.64 -2.88
C CYS A 59 -5.22 7.88 -4.13
N LEU A 60 -6.24 7.02 -4.04
CA LEU A 60 -6.73 6.26 -5.21
C LEU A 60 -7.32 7.16 -6.31
N GLU A 61 -7.65 8.41 -6.01
CA GLU A 61 -8.09 9.43 -6.97
C GLU A 61 -7.10 9.66 -8.12
N GLN A 62 -5.83 9.35 -7.93
CA GLN A 62 -4.82 9.43 -8.98
C GLN A 62 -5.15 8.53 -10.20
N PHE A 63 -5.91 7.45 -10.00
CA PHE A 63 -6.31 6.50 -11.06
C PHE A 63 -7.64 6.88 -11.71
N ARG A 64 -8.17 8.09 -11.44
CA ARG A 64 -9.47 8.51 -12.00
C ARG A 64 -9.42 8.68 -13.52
N GLU A 65 -8.34 9.28 -14.00
CA GLU A 65 -8.11 9.55 -15.43
C GLU A 65 -7.37 8.38 -16.11
N ASP A 66 -6.48 7.68 -15.38
CA ASP A 66 -5.83 6.44 -15.82
C ASP A 66 -6.34 5.26 -14.98
N ARG A 67 -7.43 4.65 -15.45
CA ARG A 67 -8.09 3.55 -14.73
C ARG A 67 -7.30 2.25 -14.76
N ASP A 68 -6.45 2.06 -15.77
CA ASP A 68 -5.67 0.83 -15.90
C ASP A 68 -4.45 0.84 -14.98
N GLY A 69 -3.91 2.02 -14.66
CA GLY A 69 -2.79 2.18 -13.72
C GLY A 69 -3.03 1.60 -12.33
N ILE A 70 -4.29 1.42 -11.90
CA ILE A 70 -4.59 0.77 -10.61
C ILE A 70 -4.15 -0.71 -10.60
N TYR A 71 -4.21 -1.38 -11.75
CA TYR A 71 -3.80 -2.79 -11.84
C TYR A 71 -2.28 -2.92 -11.73
N ASP A 72 -1.53 -2.02 -12.35
CA ASP A 72 -0.07 -1.99 -12.24
C ASP A 72 0.36 -1.71 -10.79
N TYR A 73 -0.33 -0.79 -10.11
CA TYR A 73 -0.14 -0.54 -8.68
C TYR A 73 -0.40 -1.79 -7.83
N ILE A 74 -1.57 -2.44 -7.98
CA ILE A 74 -1.92 -3.65 -7.22
C ILE A 74 -0.92 -4.78 -7.52
N ASN A 75 -0.55 -4.98 -8.79
CA ASN A 75 0.41 -6.00 -9.18
C ASN A 75 1.79 -5.76 -8.56
N ALA A 76 2.24 -4.51 -8.48
CA ALA A 76 3.50 -4.18 -7.83
C ALA A 76 3.46 -4.47 -6.31
N LEU A 77 2.35 -4.17 -5.63
CA LEU A 77 2.18 -4.52 -4.22
C LEU A 77 2.22 -6.04 -4.00
N ILE A 78 1.54 -6.81 -4.85
CA ILE A 78 1.53 -8.28 -4.77
C ILE A 78 2.94 -8.83 -5.00
N ALA A 79 3.61 -8.40 -6.07
CA ALA A 79 4.95 -8.85 -6.44
C ALA A 79 5.97 -8.58 -5.33
N THR A 80 5.81 -7.45 -4.64
CA THR A 80 6.70 -7.06 -3.54
C THR A 80 6.26 -7.58 -2.18
N LYS A 81 5.09 -8.21 -2.04
CA LYS A 81 4.50 -8.62 -0.74
C LYS A 81 4.26 -7.43 0.19
N SER A 82 3.87 -6.30 -0.38
CA SER A 82 3.58 -5.05 0.31
C SER A 82 2.09 -4.90 0.62
N SER A 83 1.76 -3.96 1.49
CA SER A 83 0.39 -3.51 1.77
C SER A 83 0.14 -2.16 1.10
N GLY A 84 -1.11 -1.87 0.75
CA GLY A 84 -1.53 -0.60 0.15
C GLY A 84 -2.76 -0.05 0.84
N CYS A 85 -2.80 1.28 1.01
CA CYS A 85 -3.91 2.07 1.50
C CYS A 85 -4.17 3.23 0.53
#